data_AF-A0A699WD29-F1
#
_entry.id   AF-A0A699WD29-F1
#
_cell.length_a   1.000
_cell.length_b   1.000
_cell.length_c   1.000
_cell.angle_alpha   90.00
_cell.angle_beta   90.00
_cell.angle_gamma   90.00
#
_symmetry.space_group_name_H-M   'P 1'
#
loop_
_entity.id
_entity.type
_entity.pdbx_description
1 polymer ?
#
loop_
_entity_poly.entity_id
_entity_poly.type
_entity_poly.pdbx_seq_one_letter_code
_entity_poly.pdbx_strand_id
1 'polypeptide(L)' 'GLIYPISDSPWVSPIHCVPKKGGMTVIKNDENKLVPTSLVTGWRVCIDYRKLNEATRKDIFPLPFMD' A
#
# COMPACT_ATOMS: atom_id res chain seq x y z
N GLY A 1 1.84 11.37 -18.55
CA GLY A 1 2.01 10.37 -17.48
C GLY A 1 1.68 11.01 -16.14
N LEU A 2 1.35 10.21 -15.12
CA LEU A 2 1.03 10.73 -13.77
C LEU A 2 2.28 11.13 -12.96
N ILE A 3 3.45 10.61 -13.31
CA ILE A 3 4.74 10.85 -12.63
C ILE A 3 5.78 11.22 -13.68
N TYR A 4 6.65 12.19 -13.37
CA TYR A 4 7.77 12.64 -14.19
C TYR A 4 9.08 12.64 -13.37
N PRO A 5 10.24 12.46 -14.02
CA PRO A 5 11.51 12.47 -13.32
C PRO A 5 11.87 13.89 -12.85
N ILE A 6 12.35 13.99 -11.62
CA ILE A 6 12.94 15.20 -11.05
C ILE A 6 14.20 14.79 -10.28
N SER A 7 15.30 15.49 -10.50
CA SER A 7 16.61 15.10 -9.98
C SER A 7 16.90 15.69 -8.60
N ASP A 8 16.30 16.83 -8.28
CA ASP A 8 16.77 17.75 -7.22
C ASP A 8 15.65 18.22 -6.28
N SER A 9 14.57 17.45 -6.13
CA SER A 9 13.51 17.81 -5.17
C SER A 9 14.04 17.77 -3.73
N PRO A 10 13.94 18.87 -2.95
CA PRO A 10 14.25 18.85 -1.52
C PRO A 10 13.18 18.09 -0.71
N TRP A 11 12.01 17.85 -1.31
CA TRP A 11 10.90 17.10 -0.72
C TRP A 11 10.88 15.69 -1.29
N VAL A 12 11.48 14.75 -0.55
CA VAL A 12 11.53 13.33 -0.91
C VAL A 12 10.89 12.52 0.21
N SER A 13 10.05 11.57 -0.18
CA SER A 13 9.42 10.60 0.72
C SER A 13 9.90 9.19 0.38
N PRO A 14 10.15 8.33 1.39
CA PRO A 14 10.51 6.93 1.15
C PRO A 14 9.45 6.19 0.33
N ILE A 15 9.90 5.20 -0.46
CA ILE A 15 9.03 4.35 -1.28
C ILE A 15 9.16 2.90 -0.80
N HIS A 16 8.02 2.24 -0.62
CA HIS A 16 7.93 0.84 -0.22
C HIS A 16 7.11 0.04 -1.24
N CYS A 17 7.65 -1.11 -1.64
CA CYS A 17 6.91 -2.10 -2.43
C CYS A 17 6.15 -3.03 -1.48
N VAL A 18 4.83 -2.95 -1.49
CA VAL A 18 3.95 -3.74 -0.63
C VAL A 18 3.27 -4.82 -1.48
N PRO A 19 3.31 -6.10 -1.07
CA PRO A 19 2.63 -7.15 -1.80
C PRO A 19 1.12 -6.95 -1.74
N LYS A 20 0.43 -7.10 -2.87
CA LYS A 20 -1.02 -7.21 -2.91
C LYS A 20 -1.41 -8.55 -2.30
N LYS A 21 -2.22 -8.51 -1.24
CA LYS A 21 -2.91 -9.71 -0.76
C LYS A 21 -3.87 -10.17 -1.86
N GLY A 22 -3.61 -11.34 -2.42
CA GLY A 22 -4.51 -12.03 -3.34
C GLY A 22 -5.56 -12.86 -2.59
N GLY A 23 -6.26 -13.72 -3.34
CA GLY A 23 -7.08 -14.77 -2.73
C GLY A 23 -6.22 -15.71 -1.87
N MET A 24 -6.81 -16.22 -0.79
CA MET A 24 -6.18 -17.25 0.04
C MET A 24 -6.48 -18.62 -0.59
N THR A 25 -5.44 -19.39 -0.91
CA THR A 25 -5.62 -20.80 -1.28
C THR A 25 -5.24 -21.68 -0.11
N VAL A 26 -5.96 -22.79 0.08
CA VAL A 26 -5.62 -23.80 1.07
C VAL A 26 -4.92 -24.93 0.34
N ILE A 27 -3.63 -25.13 0.62
CA ILE A 27 -2.84 -26.22 0.05
C ILE A 27 -2.55 -27.25 1.14
N LYS A 28 -2.57 -28.54 0.77
CA LYS A 28 -2.13 -29.62 1.66
C LYS A 28 -0.60 -29.69 1.61
N ASN A 29 0.04 -29.69 2.77
CA ASN A 29 1.47 -29.96 2.87
C ASN A 29 1.76 -31.47 2.78
N ASP A 30 3.05 -31.85 2.86
CA ASP A 30 3.50 -33.25 2.82
C ASP A 30 2.97 -34.12 3.98
N GLU A 31 2.55 -33.48 5.07
CA GLU A 31 1.89 -34.12 6.22
C GLU A 31 0.35 -34.12 6.10
N ASN A 32 -0.20 -33.81 4.92
CA ASN A 32 -1.64 -33.62 4.66
C ASN A 32 -2.34 -32.54 5.50
N LYS A 33 -1.60 -31.66 6.16
CA LYS A 33 -2.14 -30.51 6.89
C LYS A 33 -2.52 -29.40 5.90
N LEU A 34 -3.70 -28.82 6.11
CA LEU A 34 -4.20 -27.69 5.32
C LEU A 34 -3.50 -26.40 5.77
N VAL A 35 -2.63 -25.85 4.93
CA VAL A 35 -1.94 -24.59 5.18
C VAL A 35 -2.56 -23.48 4.32
N PRO A 36 -3.10 -22.41 4.94
CA PRO A 36 -3.58 -21.25 4.20
C PRO A 36 -2.37 -20.50 3.63
N THR A 37 -2.26 -20.49 2.30
CA THR A 37 -1.20 -19.81 1.57
C THR A 37 -1.77 -18.57 0.89
N SER A 38 -1.29 -17.40 1.29
CA SER A 38 -1.64 -16.14 0.63
C SER A 38 -0.87 -16.06 -0.69
N LEU A 39 -1.58 -16.04 -1.81
CA LEU A 39 -0.95 -15.75 -3.10
C LEU A 39 -0.76 -14.25 -3.24
N VAL A 40 0.46 -13.81 -3.56
CA VAL A 40 0.74 -12.42 -3.90
C VAL A 40 0.40 -12.23 -5.38
N THR A 41 -0.67 -11.51 -5.68
CA THR A 41 -1.17 -11.32 -7.06
C THR A 41 -0.54 -10.12 -7.77
N GLY A 42 0.29 -9.35 -7.08
CA GLY A 42 1.00 -8.21 -7.63
C GLY A 42 1.63 -7.35 -6.53
N TRP A 43 2.28 -6.26 -6.92
CA TRP A 43 2.90 -5.31 -5.99
C TRP A 43 2.21 -3.95 -6.06
N ARG A 44 2.19 -3.23 -4.94
CA ARG A 44 1.82 -1.82 -4.85
C ARG A 44 3.06 -1.02 -4.48
N VAL A 45 3.24 0.11 -5.15
CA VAL A 45 4.21 1.11 -4.74
C VAL A 45 3.50 2.06 -3.77
N CYS A 46 3.98 2.13 -2.53
CA CYS A 46 3.45 2.99 -1.48
C CYS A 46 4.49 4.05 -1.14
N ILE A 47 4.13 5.32 -1.25
CA ILE A 47 4.99 6.45 -0.89
C ILE A 47 4.60 6.88 0.53
N ASP A 48 5.59 7.01 1.41
CA ASP A 48 5.36 7.39 2.80
C ASP A 48 5.20 8.90 2.96
N TYR A 49 3.97 9.38 2.81
CA TYR A 49 3.63 10.79 2.95
C TYR A 49 3.43 11.27 4.39
N ARG A 50 3.80 10.51 5.43
CA ARG A 50 3.54 10.91 6.83
C ARG A 50 4.08 12.31 7.16
N LYS A 51 5.36 12.57 6.84
CA LYS A 51 5.99 13.90 7.04
C LYS A 51 5.32 15.00 6.20
N LEU A 52 4.90 14.66 4.98
CA LEU A 52 4.22 15.62 4.10
C LEU A 52 2.84 15.99 4.66
N ASN A 53 2.07 15.00 5.09
CA ASN A 53 0.73 15.18 5.63
C ASN A 53 0.72 16.03 6.91
N GLU A 54 1.79 15.96 7.72
CA GLU A 54 1.98 16.83 8.89
C GLU A 54 2.29 18.28 8.51
N ALA A 55 3.06 18.49 7.44
CA ALA A 55 3.43 19.83 6.97
C ALA A 55 2.29 20.54 6.23
N THR A 56 1.33 19.80 5.69
CA THR A 56 0.20 20.36 4.92
C THR A 56 -0.98 20.73 5.82
N ARG A 57 -1.65 21.85 5.51
CA ARG A 57 -2.93 22.21 6.15
C ARG A 57 -4.01 21.21 5.74
N LYS A 58 -4.75 20.68 6.71
CA LYS A 58 -5.91 19.83 6.46
C LYS A 58 -7.10 20.68 6.03
N ASP A 59 -7.60 20.42 4.83
CA ASP A 59 -8.87 20.95 4.35
C ASP A 59 -9.93 19.85 4.55
N ILE A 60 -10.69 19.96 5.64
CA ILE A 60 -11.61 18.89 6.07
C ILE A 60 -12.97 19.15 5.46
N PHE A 61 -13.28 18.39 4.41
CA PHE A 61 -14.65 18.25 3.93
C PHE A 61 -15.39 17.24 4.82
N PRO A 62 -16.44 17.65 5.58
CA PRO A 62 -17.16 16.72 6.45
C PRO A 62 -17.96 15.75 5.58
N LEU A 63 -17.49 14.50 5.51
CA LEU A 63 -18.26 13.42 4.90
C LEU A 63 -19.36 12.99 5.86
N PRO A 64 -20.62 12.85 5.38
CA PRO A 64 -21.68 12.32 6.23
C PRO A 64 -21.31 10.90 6.65
N PHE A 65 -21.52 10.59 7.92
CA PHE A 65 -21.52 9.21 8.36
C PHE A 65 -22.78 8.53 7.79
N MET A 66 -22.63 7.28 7.37
CA MET A 66 -23.77 6.43 7.05
C MET A 66 -24.30 5.92 8.39
N ASP A 67 -25.55 6.24 8.71
CA ASP A 67 -26.29 5.66 9.86
C ASP A 67 -26.62 4.18 9.61
#